data_AF-A0A936S945-F1
#
_entry.id   AF-A0A936S945-F1
#
_cell.length_a   1.000
_cell.length_b   1.000
_cell.length_c   1.000
_cell.angle_alpha   90.00
_cell.angle_beta   90.00
_cell.angle_gamma   90.00
#
_symmetry.space_group_name_H-M   'P 1'
#
loop_
_entity.id
_entity.type
_entity.pdbx_description
1 polymer ?
#
loop_
_entity_poly.entity_id
_entity_poly.type
_entity_poly.pdbx_seq_one_letter_code
_entity_poly.pdbx_strand_id
1 'polypeptide(L)' 'MRNGATEILVVKGVEKDHLIPFAETICPEVDIENKLIRIDPPDGLLEF' A
#
# COMPACT_ATOMS: atom_id res chain seq x y z
N MET A 1 -3.16 -19.92 -10.96
CA MET A 1 -3.45 -20.02 -9.51
C MET A 1 -2.48 -19.08 -8.81
N ARG A 2 -2.95 -17.96 -8.27
CA ARG A 2 -2.10 -16.99 -7.57
C ARG A 2 -2.04 -17.47 -6.12
N ASN A 3 -0.89 -18.01 -5.70
CA ASN A 3 -0.66 -18.44 -4.32
C ASN A 3 -0.91 -17.22 -3.40
N GLY A 4 -1.58 -17.42 -2.26
CA GLY A 4 -2.20 -16.38 -1.40
C GLY A 4 -1.26 -15.38 -0.70
N ALA A 5 -0.27 -14.84 -1.42
CA ALA A 5 0.51 -13.69 -0.99
C ALA A 5 -0.06 -12.43 -1.64
N THR A 6 -0.66 -11.55 -0.84
CA THR A 6 -1.02 -10.20 -1.24
C THR A 6 0.21 -9.50 -1.82
N GLU A 7 0.06 -8.84 -2.96
CA GLU A 7 1.16 -8.05 -3.56
C GLU A 7 1.56 -6.92 -2.61
N ILE A 8 2.84 -6.57 -2.56
CA ILE A 8 3.34 -5.52 -1.67
C ILE A 8 3.79 -4.33 -2.51
N LEU A 9 3.26 -3.15 -2.20
CA LEU A 9 3.76 -1.88 -2.70
C LEU A 9 4.97 -1.47 -1.86
N VAL A 10 6.09 -1.21 -2.52
CA VAL A 10 7.26 -0.60 -1.90
C VAL A 10 7.18 0.89 -2.14
N VAL A 11 6.92 1.66 -1.08
CA VAL A 11 6.78 3.12 -1.14
C VAL A 11 7.99 3.74 -0.48
N LYS A 12 8.74 4.53 -1.25
CA LYS A 12 9.96 5.18 -0.76
C LYS A 12 9.60 6.22 0.30
N GLY A 13 10.04 6.01 1.53
CA GLY A 13 9.91 6.99 2.62
C GLY A 13 11.17 7.85 2.74
N VAL A 14 11.12 8.81 3.67
CA VAL A 14 12.23 9.76 3.90
C VAL A 14 13.41 9.07 4.60
N GLU A 15 13.12 8.26 5.62
CA GLU A 15 14.15 7.54 6.39
C GLU A 15 14.24 6.05 6.03
N LYS A 16 13.11 5.43 5.67
CA LYS A 16 13.02 4.03 5.23
C LYS A 16 11.85 3.79 4.30
N ASP A 17 11.92 2.72 3.53
CA ASP A 17 10.83 2.31 2.65
C ASP A 17 9.66 1.71 3.47
N HIS A 18 8.45 2.07 3.07
CA HIS A 18 7.21 1.48 3.59
C HIS A 18 6.80 0.30 2.72
N LEU A 19 6.39 -0.79 3.36
CA LEU A 19 5.85 -1.96 2.69
C LEU A 19 4.34 -2.01 2.94
N ILE A 20 3.57 -1.64 1.92
CA ILE A 20 2.11 -1.53 2.02
C ILE A 20 1.47 -2.69 1.25
N PRO A 21 0.69 -3.57 1.90
CA PRO A 21 -0.03 -4.62 1.20
C PRO A 21 -1.07 -4.02 0.26
N PHE A 22 -1.05 -4.45 -1.00
CA PHE A 22 -2.02 -4.05 -2.02
C PHE A 22 -3.29 -4.89 -1.90
N ALA A 23 -4.09 -4.57 -0.89
CA ALA A 23 -5.40 -5.15 -0.63
C ALA A 23 -6.47 -4.06 -0.68
N GLU A 24 -7.69 -4.40 -1.12
CA GLU A 24 -8.80 -3.45 -1.25
C GLU A 24 -9.13 -2.72 0.07
N THR A 25 -8.97 -3.38 1.21
CA THR A 25 -9.20 -2.79 2.53
C THR A 25 -8.15 -1.76 2.93
N ILE A 26 -6.96 -1.79 2.32
CA ILE A 26 -5.84 -0.87 2.61
C ILE A 26 -5.71 0.18 1.50
N CYS A 27 -5.97 -0.20 0.25
CA CYS A 27 -5.92 0.66 -0.93
C CYS A 27 -7.32 0.77 -1.54
N PRO A 28 -8.26 1.47 -0.87
CA PRO A 28 -9.66 1.53 -1.31
C PRO A 28 -9.85 2.25 -2.65
N GLU A 29 -8.85 3.01 -3.12
CA GLU A 29 -8.98 3.82 -4.33
C GLU A 29 -7.65 3.90 -5.10
N VAL A 30 -7.74 3.66 -6.41
CA VAL A 30 -6.63 3.71 -7.36
C VAL A 30 -7.04 4.57 -8.55
N ASP A 31 -6.44 5.76 -8.64
CA ASP A 31 -6.63 6.69 -9.74
C ASP A 31 -5.43 6.57 -10.70
N ILE A 32 -5.67 5.91 -11.83
CA ILE A 32 -4.64 5.66 -12.85
C ILE A 32 -4.33 6.93 -13.66
N GLU A 33 -5.33 7.77 -13.89
CA GLU A 33 -5.18 9.00 -14.68
C GLU A 33 -4.26 9.98 -13.96
N ASN A 34 -4.47 10.16 -12.65
CA ASN A 34 -3.66 11.02 -11.79
C ASN A 34 -2.46 10.30 -11.16
N LYS A 35 -2.31 8.99 -11.39
CA LYS A 35 -1.25 8.12 -10.82
C LYS A 35 -1.19 8.21 -9.29
N LEU A 36 -2.37 8.19 -8.66
CA LEU A 36 -2.54 8.32 -7.22
C LEU A 36 -3.19 7.06 -6.66
N ILE A 37 -2.67 6.56 -5.55
CA ILE A 37 -3.32 5.51 -4.76
C ILE A 37 -3.62 6.12 -3.41
N ARG A 38 -4.91 6.16 -3.03
CA ARG A 38 -5.31 6.57 -1.69
C ARG A 38 -5.31 5.34 -0.80
N ILE A 39 -4.63 5.44 0.33
CA ILE A 39 -4.54 4.36 1.30
C ILE A 39 -5.28 4.70 2.58
N ASP A 40 -5.86 3.68 3.21
CA ASP A 40 -6.43 3.70 4.55
C ASP A 40 -5.68 2.64 5.40
N PRO A 41 -4.46 2.97 5.86
CA PRO A 41 -3.62 2.02 6.56
C PRO A 41 -4.14 1.80 7.99
N PRO A 42 -4.09 0.57 8.54
CA PRO A 42 -4.35 0.35 9.95
C PRO A 42 -3.30 1.03 10.83
N ASP A 43 -3.69 1.34 12.08
CA ASP A 43 -2.79 1.91 13.08
C ASP A 43 -1.48 1.10 13.18
N GLY A 44 -0.36 1.81 13.29
CA GLY A 44 0.96 1.20 13.37
C GLY A 44 1.56 0.73 12.04
N LEU A 45 0.83 0.67 10.91
CA LEU A 45 1.40 0.20 9.63
C LEU A 45 2.47 1.15 9.08
N LEU A 46 2.30 2.45 9.31
CA LEU A 46 3.25 3.49 8.87
C LEU A 46 4.01 4.12 10.04
N GLU A 47 3.71 3.71 11.27
CA GLU A 47 4.38 4.22 12.48
C GLU A 47 5.68 3.46 12.70
N PHE A 48 6.73 4.20 13.01
CA PHE A 48 8.10 3.75 12.92
C PHE A 48 8.98 4.35 13.99
#